data_AF-A0A0D2M5W6-F1
#
_entry.id   AF-A0A0D2M5W6-F1
#
_cell.length_a   1.000
_cell.length_b   1.000
_cell.length_c   1.000
_cell.angle_alpha   90.00
_cell.angle_beta   90.00
_cell.angle_gamma   90.00
#
_symmetry.space_group_name_H-M   'P 1'
#
loop_
_entity.id
_entity.type
_entity.pdbx_description
1 polymer ?
#
loop_
_entity_poly.entity_id
_entity_poly.type
_entity_poly.pdbx_seq_one_letter_code
_entity_poly.pdbx_strand_id
1 'polypeptide(L)'
;MADSAKQANEECQRTASSMTTSLAAKEEGARALALRADAAEAARAQAEADAAAARARLESEVADLRARAAAAEARAAEAHGRLESERQRRQGLEAGARQSNLLRHLPRAEGASDRGAAQHGELAPLLKQLARNGDVLVAVCDRDMTHPSDYLTTWVRQVQHLGLSNALVLSSDSTVVGKVKALGMDALLINPKVVPEAPPATRHAALKWAALGLVLDLGYSVLYSDLDVAFVRDPFPLLKRDSDLEAMSGAADRETAYGLDQPAPGEATALAPRRLVIAGLSPSLLYLRPTQAAADLAASMVRGLQAGADPEGSLLDRATLAPAHGDYVRSVRLRVLPVERFMAAAALFGARQGPSEVLGAGEAAVVHFGRGQGERLRGMRAVIDYAHGRTEGLEAMASPARGAKRQQQD
;
A
#
# COMPACT_ATOMS: atom_id res chain seq x y z
N MET A 1 102.75 -7.67 89.12
CA MET A 1 101.92 -6.44 88.99
C MET A 1 101.89 -5.83 87.58
N ALA A 2 102.80 -6.20 86.66
CA ALA A 2 102.79 -5.69 85.27
C ALA A 2 101.71 -6.34 84.36
N ASP A 3 101.40 -7.63 84.53
CA ASP A 3 100.44 -8.33 83.65
C ASP A 3 98.97 -7.95 83.89
N SER A 4 98.59 -7.64 85.13
CA SER A 4 97.21 -7.22 85.47
C SER A 4 96.86 -5.83 84.93
N ALA A 5 97.84 -4.94 84.78
CA ALA A 5 97.64 -3.62 84.19
C ALA A 5 97.52 -3.69 82.66
N LYS A 6 98.19 -4.66 82.03
CA LYS A 6 98.11 -4.88 80.58
C LYS A 6 96.75 -5.45 80.17
N GLN A 7 96.23 -6.41 80.93
CA GLN A 7 94.92 -7.02 80.66
C GLN A 7 93.76 -6.02 80.83
N ALA A 8 93.80 -5.18 81.88
CA ALA A 8 92.81 -4.12 82.08
C ALA A 8 92.88 -3.02 81.00
N ASN A 9 94.09 -2.70 80.52
CA ASN A 9 94.25 -1.75 79.41
C ASN A 9 93.73 -2.31 78.08
N GLU A 10 93.95 -3.59 77.80
CA GLU A 10 93.41 -4.25 76.60
C GLU A 10 91.88 -4.37 76.62
N GLU A 11 91.28 -4.63 77.79
CA GLU A 11 89.82 -4.68 77.95
C GLU A 11 89.18 -3.29 77.85
N CYS A 12 89.84 -2.26 78.40
CA CYS A 12 89.43 -0.86 78.23
C CYS A 12 89.54 -0.41 76.76
N GLN A 13 90.61 -0.80 76.06
CA GLN A 13 90.77 -0.53 74.63
C GLN A 13 89.74 -1.25 73.75
N ARG A 14 89.37 -2.50 74.09
CA ARG A 14 88.28 -3.22 73.40
C ARG A 14 86.92 -2.57 73.64
N THR A 15 86.65 -2.13 74.86
CA THR A 15 85.38 -1.47 75.22
C THR A 15 85.28 -0.11 74.55
N ALA A 16 86.38 0.66 74.54
CA ALA A 16 86.47 1.94 73.82
C ALA A 16 86.31 1.76 72.30
N SER A 17 86.92 0.73 71.71
CA SER A 17 86.78 0.38 70.28
C SER A 17 85.36 -0.08 69.93
N SER A 18 84.73 -0.87 70.80
CA SER A 18 83.34 -1.30 70.66
C SER A 18 82.36 -0.12 70.76
N MET A 19 82.60 0.81 71.68
CA MET A 19 81.79 2.03 71.82
C MET A 19 81.95 2.98 70.63
N THR A 20 83.17 3.17 70.12
CA THR A 20 83.40 3.99 68.92
C THR A 20 82.80 3.36 67.67
N THR A 21 82.86 2.04 67.53
CA THR A 21 82.21 1.32 66.41
C THR A 21 80.68 1.39 66.51
N SER A 22 80.12 1.30 67.72
CA SER A 22 78.67 1.46 67.98
C SER A 22 78.18 2.89 67.72
N LEU A 23 78.97 3.90 68.09
CA LEU A 23 78.68 5.31 67.80
C LEU A 23 78.75 5.59 66.29
N ALA A 24 79.79 5.11 65.61
CA ALA A 24 79.92 5.23 64.15
C ALA A 24 78.74 4.56 63.41
N ALA A 25 78.32 3.36 63.84
CA ALA A 25 77.16 2.68 63.27
C ALA A 25 75.84 3.42 63.54
N LYS A 26 75.70 4.09 64.69
CA LYS A 26 74.53 4.94 64.99
C LYS A 26 74.52 6.22 64.16
N GLU A 27 75.67 6.85 63.95
CA GLU A 27 75.79 8.04 63.09
C GLU A 27 75.52 7.69 61.62
N GLU A 28 76.03 6.55 61.15
CA GLU A 28 75.78 6.05 59.80
C GLU A 28 74.31 5.65 59.61
N GLY A 29 73.70 5.01 60.62
CA GLY A 29 72.27 4.73 60.65
C GLY A 29 71.41 6.00 60.64
N ALA A 30 71.79 7.03 61.40
CA ALA A 30 71.10 8.32 61.41
C ALA A 30 71.22 9.06 60.08
N ARG A 31 72.40 9.05 59.45
CA ARG A 31 72.61 9.61 58.10
C ARG A 31 71.80 8.86 57.04
N ALA A 32 71.75 7.53 57.11
CA ALA A 32 70.94 6.72 56.20
C ALA A 32 69.43 6.99 56.38
N LEU A 33 68.98 7.26 57.61
CA LEU A 33 67.58 7.61 57.89
C LEU A 33 67.22 9.01 57.38
N ALA A 34 68.13 9.98 57.54
CA ALA A 34 67.97 11.33 56.98
C ALA A 34 67.91 11.30 55.45
N LEU A 35 68.83 10.58 54.79
CA LEU A 35 68.82 10.42 53.33
C LEU A 35 67.54 9.73 52.82
N ARG A 36 66.98 8.78 53.59
CA ARG A 36 65.70 8.15 53.26
C ARG A 36 64.52 9.08 53.44
N ALA A 37 64.55 9.94 54.45
CA ALA A 37 63.53 10.97 54.66
C ALA A 37 63.54 12.00 53.53
N ASP A 38 64.72 12.50 53.17
CA ASP A 38 64.90 13.44 52.05
C ASP A 38 64.46 12.82 50.72
N ALA A 39 64.80 11.54 50.48
CA ALA A 39 64.36 10.82 49.28
C ALA A 39 62.84 10.60 49.26
N ALA A 40 62.21 10.35 50.41
CA ALA A 40 60.76 10.21 50.51
C ALA A 40 60.02 11.55 50.28
N GLU A 41 60.58 12.65 50.78
CA GLU A 41 60.05 14.00 50.53
C GLU A 41 60.19 14.39 49.06
N ALA A 42 61.34 14.12 48.44
CA ALA A 42 61.56 14.32 47.01
C ALA A 42 60.60 13.47 46.14
N ALA A 43 60.38 12.20 46.51
CA ALA A 43 59.43 11.33 45.82
C ALA A 43 57.99 11.84 45.94
N ARG A 44 57.61 12.37 47.10
CA ARG A 44 56.28 12.97 47.30
C ARG A 44 56.11 14.24 46.47
N ALA A 45 57.11 15.12 46.46
CA ALA A 45 57.08 16.33 45.64
C ALA A 45 56.97 16.01 44.14
N GLN A 46 57.70 14.99 43.68
CA GLN A 46 57.60 14.51 42.30
C GLN A 46 56.21 13.94 41.98
N ALA A 47 55.63 13.13 42.87
CA ALA A 47 54.29 12.59 42.68
C ALA A 47 53.21 13.69 42.66
N GLU A 48 53.33 14.74 43.49
CA GLU A 48 52.43 15.89 43.47
C GLU A 48 52.57 16.70 42.18
N ALA A 49 53.79 16.87 41.65
CA ALA A 49 54.04 17.52 40.37
C ALA A 49 53.44 16.73 39.19
N ASP A 50 53.61 15.40 39.18
CA ASP A 50 53.05 14.52 38.14
C ASP A 50 51.52 14.51 38.19
N ALA A 51 50.93 14.50 39.39
CA ALA A 51 49.48 14.60 39.57
C ALA A 51 48.93 15.95 39.08
N ALA A 52 49.63 17.05 39.35
CA ALA A 52 49.26 18.37 38.86
C ALA A 52 49.33 18.44 37.31
N ALA A 53 50.38 17.87 36.72
CA ALA A 53 50.51 17.79 35.26
C ALA A 53 49.42 16.93 34.61
N ALA A 54 49.07 15.79 35.21
CA ALA A 54 47.97 14.94 34.75
C ALA A 54 46.61 15.66 34.83
N ARG A 55 46.36 16.38 35.93
CA ARG A 55 45.15 17.18 36.09
C ARG A 55 45.03 18.27 35.03
N ALA A 56 46.12 18.99 34.74
CA ALA A 56 46.13 20.02 33.70
C ALA A 56 45.84 19.44 32.31
N ARG A 57 46.36 18.24 31.98
CA ARG A 57 46.06 17.55 30.72
C ARG A 57 44.58 17.17 30.61
N LEU A 58 44.01 16.59 31.67
CA LEU A 58 42.60 16.23 31.71
C LEU A 58 41.68 17.45 31.61
N GLU A 59 42.02 18.56 32.28
CA GLU A 59 41.26 19.80 32.18
C GLU A 59 41.28 20.36 30.74
N SER A 60 42.42 20.27 30.05
CA SER A 60 42.51 20.64 28.62
C SER A 60 41.69 19.72 27.72
N GLU A 61 41.70 18.41 27.96
CA GLU A 61 40.96 17.44 27.16
C GLU A 61 39.44 17.60 27.35
N VAL A 62 38.99 17.82 28.60
CA VAL A 62 37.59 18.12 28.90
C VAL A 62 37.15 19.42 28.22
N ALA A 63 38.00 20.44 28.18
CA ALA A 63 37.70 21.69 27.47
C ALA A 63 37.54 21.46 25.95
N ASP A 64 38.43 20.68 25.33
CA ASP A 64 38.34 20.35 23.90
C ASP A 64 37.09 19.51 23.57
N LEU A 65 36.79 18.50 24.40
CA LEU A 65 35.58 17.69 24.24
C LEU A 65 34.30 18.52 24.37
N ARG A 66 34.25 19.47 25.32
CA ARG A 66 33.12 20.40 25.45
C ARG A 66 32.97 21.30 24.22
N ALA A 67 34.07 21.80 23.68
CA ALA A 67 34.05 22.61 22.46
C ALA A 67 33.54 21.80 21.24
N ARG A 68 33.99 20.54 21.10
CA ARG A 68 33.52 19.63 20.04
C ARG A 68 32.03 19.28 20.19
N ALA A 69 31.56 19.05 21.41
CA ALA A 69 30.15 18.78 21.68
C ALA A 69 29.27 19.97 21.29
N ALA A 70 29.64 21.19 21.71
CA ALA A 70 28.93 22.42 21.34
C ALA A 70 28.90 22.63 19.81
N ALA A 71 30.01 22.37 19.11
CA ALA A 71 30.05 22.43 17.65
C ALA A 71 29.16 21.38 16.98
N ALA A 72 29.07 20.17 17.53
CA ALA A 72 28.20 19.11 17.01
C ALA A 72 26.71 19.47 17.20
N GLU A 73 26.34 20.00 18.37
CA GLU A 73 24.97 20.48 18.65
C GLU A 73 24.57 21.62 17.71
N ALA A 74 25.47 22.58 17.46
CA ALA A 74 25.23 23.66 16.52
C ALA A 74 24.97 23.15 15.09
N ARG A 75 25.77 22.18 14.61
CA ARG A 75 25.56 21.55 13.29
C ARG A 75 24.24 20.77 13.23
N ALA A 76 23.88 20.07 14.30
CA ALA A 76 22.62 19.34 14.39
C ALA A 76 21.41 20.30 14.34
N ALA A 77 21.48 21.42 15.07
CA ALA A 77 20.46 22.46 15.03
C ALA A 77 20.32 23.09 13.64
N GLU A 78 21.43 23.38 12.97
CA GLU A 78 21.42 23.90 11.60
C GLU A 78 20.83 22.89 10.60
N ALA A 79 21.20 21.62 10.70
CA ALA A 79 20.64 20.55 9.86
C ALA A 79 19.13 20.39 10.10
N HIS A 80 18.68 20.48 11.34
CA HIS A 80 17.25 20.45 11.69
C HIS A 80 16.51 21.63 11.07
N GLY A 81 17.03 22.85 11.20
CA GLY A 81 16.45 24.05 10.59
C GLY A 81 16.36 23.94 9.06
N ARG A 82 17.39 23.40 8.40
CA ARG A 82 17.35 23.12 6.95
C ARG A 82 16.25 22.13 6.59
N LEU A 83 16.11 21.03 7.34
CA LEU A 83 15.06 20.04 7.10
C LEU A 83 13.65 20.61 7.31
N GLU A 84 13.44 21.43 8.33
CA GLU A 84 12.16 22.10 8.57
C GLU A 84 11.82 23.09 7.46
N SER A 85 12.79 23.90 7.02
CA SER A 85 12.59 24.83 5.90
C SER A 85 12.23 24.11 4.60
N GLU A 86 12.87 22.97 4.30
CA GLU A 86 12.56 22.16 3.12
C GLU A 86 11.19 21.48 3.24
N ARG A 87 10.80 21.01 4.44
CA ARG A 87 9.43 20.51 4.71
C ARG A 87 8.40 21.60 4.47
N GLN A 88 8.61 22.81 4.98
CA GLN A 88 7.70 23.95 4.76
C GLN A 88 7.62 24.33 3.28
N ARG A 89 8.76 24.36 2.57
CA ARG A 89 8.81 24.62 1.13
C ARG A 89 8.02 23.57 0.35
N ARG A 90 8.18 22.28 0.67
CA ARG A 90 7.41 21.18 0.06
C ARG A 90 5.92 21.31 0.36
N GLN A 91 5.54 21.60 1.60
CA GLN A 91 4.14 21.84 1.96
C GLN A 91 3.53 23.02 1.20
N GLY A 92 4.29 24.11 1.02
CA GLY A 92 3.86 25.26 0.22
C GLY A 92 3.68 24.92 -1.26
N LEU A 93 4.62 24.16 -1.85
CA LEU A 93 4.50 23.67 -3.23
C LEU A 93 3.32 22.71 -3.39
N GLU A 94 3.11 21.80 -2.45
CA GLU A 94 1.96 20.89 -2.43
C GLU A 94 0.64 21.66 -2.29
N ALA A 95 0.57 22.68 -1.44
CA ALA A 95 -0.61 23.52 -1.28
C ALA A 95 -0.92 24.29 -2.56
N GLY A 96 0.09 24.88 -3.21
CA GLY A 96 -0.07 25.55 -4.51
C GLY A 96 -0.48 24.57 -5.63
N ALA A 97 0.06 23.36 -5.62
CA ALA A 97 -0.27 22.31 -6.58
C ALA A 97 -1.68 21.72 -6.34
N ARG A 98 -2.17 21.70 -5.09
CA ARG A 98 -3.58 21.40 -4.75
C ARG A 98 -4.52 22.50 -5.25
N GLN A 99 -4.18 23.76 -5.06
CA GLN A 99 -4.97 24.90 -5.57
C GLN A 99 -5.07 24.92 -7.09
N SER A 100 -4.03 24.45 -7.79
CA SER A 100 -3.99 24.37 -9.26
C SER A 100 -4.48 23.03 -9.83
N ASN A 101 -5.08 22.15 -9.02
CA ASN A 101 -5.55 20.81 -9.42
C ASN A 101 -4.47 19.86 -10.00
N LEU A 102 -3.19 20.21 -9.92
CA LEU A 102 -2.09 19.43 -10.53
C LEU A 102 -1.84 18.09 -9.83
N LEU A 103 -2.10 18.01 -8.53
CA LEU A 103 -1.88 16.78 -7.74
C LEU A 103 -3.06 15.82 -7.74
N ARG A 104 -4.20 16.18 -8.36
CA ARG A 104 -5.44 15.41 -8.20
C ARG A 104 -5.36 13.98 -8.74
N HIS A 105 -4.38 13.72 -9.60
CA HIS A 105 -4.13 12.43 -10.24
C HIS A 105 -2.93 11.68 -9.63
N LEU A 106 -2.30 12.26 -8.62
CA LEU A 106 -1.29 11.55 -7.85
C LEU A 106 -1.97 10.69 -6.79
N PRO A 107 -1.47 9.46 -6.55
CA PRO A 107 -1.94 8.64 -5.45
C PRO A 107 -1.74 9.38 -4.13
N ARG A 108 -2.77 9.35 -3.28
CA ARG A 108 -2.63 9.66 -1.87
C ARG A 108 -1.72 8.61 -1.23
N ALA A 109 -0.95 9.01 -0.23
CA ALA A 109 -0.13 8.06 0.53
C ALA A 109 -1.02 7.07 1.29
N GLU A 110 -0.56 5.84 1.46
CA GLU A 110 -1.23 4.85 2.29
C GLU A 110 -1.35 5.37 3.73
N GLY A 111 -2.54 5.24 4.31
CA GLY A 111 -2.76 5.72 5.68
C GLY A 111 -2.66 7.24 5.85
N ALA A 112 -2.82 8.03 4.77
CA ALA A 112 -2.61 9.48 4.75
C ALA A 112 -3.53 10.31 5.67
N SER A 113 -4.34 9.71 6.54
CA SER A 113 -4.77 10.43 7.73
C SER A 113 -5.09 9.48 8.90
N ASP A 114 -4.42 9.70 10.04
CA ASP A 114 -4.84 9.18 11.35
C ASP A 114 -6.31 9.55 11.64
N ARG A 115 -6.78 10.67 11.05
CA ARG A 115 -8.20 11.08 11.06
C ARG A 115 -9.10 10.14 10.24
N GLY A 116 -8.69 9.68 9.07
CA GLY A 116 -9.42 8.72 8.24
C GLY A 116 -9.45 7.34 8.91
N ALA A 117 -8.34 6.89 9.49
CA ALA A 117 -8.31 5.66 10.28
C ALA A 117 -9.27 5.72 11.48
N ALA A 118 -9.34 6.86 12.19
CA ALA A 118 -10.31 7.07 13.27
C ALA A 118 -11.77 7.14 12.80
N GLN A 119 -12.02 7.62 11.57
CA GLN A 119 -13.37 7.73 10.99
C GLN A 119 -13.87 6.43 10.35
N HIS A 120 -12.98 5.57 9.88
CA HIS A 120 -13.32 4.37 9.11
C HIS A 120 -13.20 3.06 9.91
N GLY A 121 -12.99 3.15 11.23
CA GLY A 121 -13.10 2.04 12.17
C GLY A 121 -12.22 0.84 11.80
N GLU A 122 -12.82 -0.36 11.75
CA GLU A 122 -12.14 -1.62 11.45
C GLU A 122 -11.61 -1.74 10.01
N LEU A 123 -12.06 -0.87 9.08
CA LEU A 123 -11.62 -0.95 7.67
C LEU A 123 -10.14 -0.62 7.50
N ALA A 124 -9.64 0.40 8.21
CA ALA A 124 -8.25 0.83 8.10
C ALA A 124 -7.22 -0.26 8.49
N PRO A 125 -7.31 -0.91 9.68
CA PRO A 125 -6.39 -1.99 10.03
C PRO A 125 -6.54 -3.21 9.11
N LEU A 126 -7.75 -3.50 8.64
CA LEU A 126 -8.00 -4.62 7.73
C LEU A 126 -7.35 -4.40 6.35
N LEU A 127 -7.50 -3.21 5.76
CA LEU A 127 -6.83 -2.88 4.49
C LEU A 127 -5.31 -2.89 4.62
N LYS A 128 -4.77 -2.41 5.75
CA LYS A 128 -3.33 -2.48 6.02
C LYS A 128 -2.79 -3.91 6.04
N GLN A 129 -3.60 -4.86 6.52
CA GLN A 129 -3.25 -6.28 6.54
C GLN A 129 -3.38 -6.93 5.15
N LEU A 130 -4.44 -6.61 4.40
CA LEU A 130 -4.78 -7.29 3.16
C LEU A 130 -4.05 -6.73 1.94
N ALA A 131 -3.77 -5.42 1.91
CA ALA A 131 -3.25 -4.76 0.73
C ALA A 131 -1.90 -5.34 0.29
N ARG A 132 -1.77 -5.59 -1.01
CA ARG A 132 -0.52 -6.00 -1.65
C ARG A 132 -0.12 -4.91 -2.62
N ASN A 133 1.02 -4.26 -2.40
CA ASN A 133 1.47 -3.10 -3.19
C ASN A 133 0.41 -1.98 -3.25
N GLY A 134 -0.33 -1.77 -2.16
CA GLY A 134 -1.43 -0.80 -2.09
C GLY A 134 -2.74 -1.23 -2.76
N ASP A 135 -2.81 -2.44 -3.34
CA ASP A 135 -3.97 -2.94 -4.08
C ASP A 135 -4.82 -3.94 -3.28
N VAL A 136 -6.14 -3.78 -3.34
CA VAL A 136 -7.13 -4.70 -2.74
C VAL A 136 -8.22 -5.05 -3.76
N LEU A 137 -8.58 -6.33 -3.86
CA LEU A 137 -9.77 -6.81 -4.57
C LEU A 137 -10.99 -6.65 -3.67
N VAL A 138 -11.98 -5.89 -4.10
CA VAL A 138 -13.19 -5.64 -3.31
C VAL A 138 -14.43 -6.09 -4.05
N ALA A 139 -15.29 -6.86 -3.37
CA ALA A 139 -16.67 -7.05 -3.77
C ALA A 139 -17.60 -6.35 -2.77
N VAL A 140 -18.66 -5.72 -3.28
CA VAL A 140 -19.71 -5.12 -2.45
C VAL A 140 -20.99 -5.90 -2.68
N CYS A 141 -21.59 -6.44 -1.63
CA CYS A 141 -22.81 -7.22 -1.77
C CYS A 141 -23.77 -7.05 -0.60
N ASP A 142 -25.05 -7.21 -0.88
CA ASP A 142 -26.14 -7.26 0.09
C ASP A 142 -26.96 -8.54 -0.12
N ARG A 143 -27.97 -8.76 0.72
CA ARG A 143 -28.77 -9.99 0.70
C ARG A 143 -29.48 -10.21 -0.64
N ASP A 144 -29.91 -9.13 -1.30
CA ASP A 144 -30.64 -9.18 -2.57
C ASP A 144 -29.79 -9.80 -3.69
N MET A 145 -28.46 -9.75 -3.57
CA MET A 145 -27.51 -10.34 -4.51
C MET A 145 -27.13 -11.79 -4.17
N THR A 146 -27.57 -12.33 -3.03
CA THR A 146 -27.24 -13.69 -2.56
C THR A 146 -28.35 -14.72 -2.75
N HIS A 147 -29.57 -14.27 -3.11
CA HIS A 147 -30.75 -15.12 -3.30
C HIS A 147 -31.45 -14.72 -4.60
N PRO A 148 -31.94 -15.65 -5.45
CA PRO A 148 -31.99 -17.11 -5.31
C PRO A 148 -30.74 -17.86 -5.83
N SER A 149 -29.71 -17.14 -6.28
CA SER A 149 -28.53 -17.72 -6.92
C SER A 149 -27.28 -17.47 -6.07
N ASP A 150 -26.53 -18.52 -5.77
CA ASP A 150 -25.36 -18.45 -4.88
C ASP A 150 -24.09 -17.92 -5.58
N TYR A 151 -24.19 -16.71 -6.15
CA TYR A 151 -23.06 -16.00 -6.77
C TYR A 151 -21.96 -15.72 -5.75
N LEU A 152 -22.33 -15.38 -4.51
CA LEU A 152 -21.37 -15.07 -3.45
C LEU A 152 -20.44 -16.25 -3.14
N THR A 153 -20.97 -17.46 -2.91
CA THR A 153 -20.11 -18.63 -2.66
C THR A 153 -19.24 -18.91 -3.88
N THR A 154 -19.81 -18.84 -5.09
CA THR A 154 -19.07 -19.07 -6.34
C THR A 154 -17.91 -18.07 -6.46
N TRP A 155 -18.16 -16.79 -6.18
CA TRP A 155 -17.17 -15.71 -6.24
C TRP A 155 -16.07 -15.87 -5.18
N VAL A 156 -16.43 -16.18 -3.92
CA VAL A 156 -15.46 -16.41 -2.85
C VAL A 156 -14.54 -17.59 -3.20
N ARG A 157 -15.10 -18.68 -3.73
CA ARG A 157 -14.34 -19.88 -4.07
C ARG A 157 -13.36 -19.68 -5.23
N GLN A 158 -13.74 -18.94 -6.28
CA GLN A 158 -12.79 -18.64 -7.37
C GLN A 158 -11.63 -17.76 -6.89
N VAL A 159 -11.89 -16.75 -6.06
CA VAL A 159 -10.86 -15.86 -5.53
C VAL A 159 -9.87 -16.64 -4.65
N GLN A 160 -10.39 -17.53 -3.80
CA GLN A 160 -9.56 -18.45 -3.01
C GLN A 160 -8.75 -19.40 -3.89
N HIS A 161 -9.34 -19.97 -4.94
CA HIS A 161 -8.65 -20.88 -5.85
C HIS A 161 -7.48 -20.20 -6.58
N LEU A 162 -7.64 -18.93 -6.96
CA LEU A 162 -6.58 -18.13 -7.57
C LEU A 162 -5.49 -17.68 -6.59
N GLY A 163 -5.63 -17.99 -5.29
CA GLY A 163 -4.66 -17.60 -4.26
C GLY A 163 -4.63 -16.10 -3.98
N LEU A 164 -5.69 -15.37 -4.33
CA LEU A 164 -5.81 -13.93 -4.11
C LEU A 164 -6.10 -13.66 -2.63
N SER A 165 -5.05 -13.41 -1.85
CA SER A 165 -5.20 -13.14 -0.41
C SER A 165 -5.47 -11.67 -0.08
N ASN A 166 -5.40 -10.77 -1.06
CA ASN A 166 -5.69 -9.35 -0.91
C ASN A 166 -7.15 -9.03 -1.28
N ALA A 167 -8.09 -9.86 -0.84
CA ALA A 167 -9.51 -9.76 -1.17
C ALA A 167 -10.37 -9.45 0.06
N LEU A 168 -11.39 -8.61 -0.12
CA LEU A 168 -12.29 -8.17 0.93
C LEU A 168 -13.73 -8.08 0.40
N VAL A 169 -14.69 -8.57 1.19
CA VAL A 169 -16.11 -8.33 0.94
C VAL A 169 -16.64 -7.25 1.88
N LEU A 170 -17.25 -6.20 1.31
CA LEU A 170 -17.94 -5.17 2.06
C LEU A 170 -19.46 -5.36 1.92
N SER A 171 -20.19 -5.26 3.03
CA SER A 171 -21.65 -5.42 3.02
C SER A 171 -22.32 -4.53 4.05
N SER A 172 -23.56 -4.11 3.79
CA SER A 172 -24.44 -3.50 4.80
C SER A 172 -25.28 -4.54 5.55
N ASP A 173 -25.14 -5.83 5.25
CA ASP A 173 -25.87 -6.92 5.90
C ASP A 173 -24.94 -7.85 6.68
N SER A 174 -25.17 -7.95 8.00
CA SER A 174 -24.36 -8.78 8.90
C SER A 174 -24.43 -10.27 8.60
N THR A 175 -25.53 -10.76 8.00
CA THR A 175 -25.67 -12.17 7.60
C THR A 175 -24.76 -12.51 6.42
N VAL A 176 -24.59 -11.58 5.47
CA VAL A 176 -23.67 -11.71 4.35
C VAL A 176 -22.23 -11.74 4.87
N VAL A 177 -21.88 -10.82 5.77
CA VAL A 177 -20.57 -10.82 6.44
C VAL A 177 -20.29 -12.14 7.15
N GLY A 178 -21.25 -12.66 7.92
CA GLY A 178 -21.14 -13.95 8.60
C GLY A 178 -20.90 -15.11 7.62
N LYS A 179 -21.63 -15.14 6.50
CA LYS A 179 -21.46 -16.16 5.45
C LYS A 179 -20.06 -16.11 4.81
N VAL A 180 -19.56 -14.93 4.47
CA VAL A 180 -18.22 -14.79 3.86
C VAL A 180 -17.11 -15.22 4.83
N LYS A 181 -17.21 -14.81 6.10
CA LYS A 181 -16.27 -15.24 7.15
C LYS A 181 -16.31 -16.76 7.33
N ALA A 182 -17.49 -17.38 7.32
CA ALA A 182 -17.63 -18.83 7.39
C ALA A 182 -17.05 -19.56 6.17
N LEU A 183 -16.97 -18.90 5.00
CA LEU A 183 -16.29 -19.43 3.82
C LEU A 183 -14.76 -19.24 3.87
N GLY A 184 -14.23 -18.53 4.86
CA GLY A 184 -12.79 -18.31 5.06
C GLY A 184 -12.21 -17.12 4.28
N MET A 185 -13.00 -16.06 4.11
CA MET A 185 -12.54 -14.81 3.49
C MET A 185 -12.88 -13.61 4.39
N ASP A 186 -12.06 -12.57 4.32
CA ASP A 186 -12.28 -11.34 5.07
C ASP A 186 -13.52 -10.59 4.58
N ALA A 187 -14.32 -10.14 5.54
CA ALA A 187 -15.51 -9.35 5.28
C ALA A 187 -15.77 -8.35 6.40
N LEU A 188 -16.30 -7.18 6.03
CA LEU A 188 -16.61 -6.11 6.96
C LEU A 188 -18.02 -5.54 6.75
N LEU A 189 -18.70 -5.28 7.85
CA LEU A 189 -19.96 -4.55 7.87
C LEU A 189 -19.70 -3.05 7.69
N ILE A 190 -20.29 -2.46 6.67
CA ILE A 190 -20.22 -1.03 6.40
C ILE A 190 -21.63 -0.42 6.42
N ASN A 191 -21.74 0.80 6.91
CA ASN A 191 -23.00 1.54 6.90
C ASN A 191 -22.76 3.00 6.47
N PRO A 192 -22.51 3.25 5.17
CA PRO A 192 -22.29 4.61 4.70
C PRO A 192 -23.58 5.40 4.79
N LYS A 193 -23.56 6.54 5.51
CA LYS A 193 -24.74 7.37 5.82
C LYS A 193 -25.52 7.84 4.58
N VAL A 194 -24.87 7.88 3.41
CA VAL A 194 -25.41 8.36 2.14
C VAL A 194 -26.30 7.33 1.41
N VAL A 195 -26.18 6.04 1.74
CA VAL A 195 -26.88 4.95 1.03
C VAL A 195 -28.41 4.95 1.24
N PRO A 196 -28.96 5.23 2.44
CA PRO A 196 -30.40 5.24 2.67
C PRO A 196 -31.18 6.24 1.82
N GLU A 197 -30.53 7.32 1.36
CA GLU A 197 -31.16 8.36 0.52
C GLU A 197 -31.36 7.91 -0.93
N ALA A 198 -30.71 6.83 -1.38
CA ALA A 198 -30.85 6.36 -2.74
C ALA A 198 -32.15 5.55 -2.96
N PRO A 199 -32.83 5.74 -4.11
CA PRO A 199 -33.97 4.93 -4.51
C PRO A 199 -33.65 3.43 -4.49
N PRO A 200 -34.63 2.54 -4.19
CA PRO A 200 -34.39 1.10 -4.14
C PRO A 200 -33.69 0.52 -5.37
N ALA A 201 -34.01 1.04 -6.57
CA ALA A 201 -33.43 0.57 -7.84
C ALA A 201 -31.92 0.89 -7.99
N THR A 202 -31.42 1.94 -7.35
CA THR A 202 -30.03 2.41 -7.46
C THR A 202 -29.23 2.24 -6.16
N ARG A 203 -29.89 1.83 -5.07
CA ARG A 203 -29.30 1.70 -3.73
C ARG A 203 -28.06 0.83 -3.68
N HIS A 204 -28.09 -0.33 -4.34
CA HIS A 204 -26.94 -1.23 -4.39
C HIS A 204 -25.72 -0.57 -5.04
N ALA A 205 -25.91 0.08 -6.19
CA ALA A 205 -24.85 0.82 -6.86
C ALA A 205 -24.35 1.99 -5.98
N ALA A 206 -25.25 2.68 -5.27
CA ALA A 206 -24.86 3.76 -4.36
C ALA A 206 -24.00 3.22 -3.19
N LEU A 207 -24.37 2.07 -2.62
CA LEU A 207 -23.58 1.38 -1.58
C LEU A 207 -22.19 1.02 -2.11
N LYS A 208 -22.12 0.45 -3.32
CA LYS A 208 -20.87 0.13 -4.00
C LYS A 208 -19.97 1.36 -4.11
N TRP A 209 -20.42 2.43 -4.76
CA TRP A 209 -19.57 3.61 -4.97
C TRP A 209 -19.19 4.30 -3.65
N ALA A 210 -20.09 4.31 -2.66
CA ALA A 210 -19.76 4.81 -1.33
C ALA A 210 -18.66 3.96 -0.66
N ALA A 211 -18.75 2.63 -0.74
CA ALA A 211 -17.75 1.71 -0.20
C ALA A 211 -16.38 1.86 -0.89
N LEU A 212 -16.36 2.01 -2.21
CA LEU A 212 -15.13 2.28 -2.96
C LEU A 212 -14.51 3.61 -2.52
N GLY A 213 -15.32 4.65 -2.30
CA GLY A 213 -14.87 5.93 -1.74
C GLY A 213 -14.13 5.77 -0.41
N LEU A 214 -14.63 4.93 0.51
CA LEU A 214 -13.97 4.67 1.80
C LEU A 214 -12.57 4.06 1.63
N VAL A 215 -12.39 3.15 0.67
CA VAL A 215 -11.09 2.51 0.40
C VAL A 215 -10.11 3.53 -0.19
N LEU A 216 -10.57 4.36 -1.12
CA LEU A 216 -9.78 5.41 -1.75
C LEU A 216 -9.36 6.50 -0.74
N ASP A 217 -10.24 6.84 0.20
CA ASP A 217 -9.97 7.82 1.26
C ASP A 217 -8.90 7.35 2.24
N LEU A 218 -8.77 6.03 2.43
CA LEU A 218 -7.70 5.40 3.21
C LEU A 218 -6.37 5.26 2.45
N GLY A 219 -6.33 5.63 1.16
CA GLY A 219 -5.12 5.65 0.35
C GLY A 219 -4.81 4.33 -0.36
N TYR A 220 -5.78 3.43 -0.49
CA TYR A 220 -5.59 2.14 -1.17
C TYR A 220 -6.22 2.15 -2.56
N SER A 221 -5.56 1.51 -3.53
CA SER A 221 -6.15 1.20 -4.82
C SER A 221 -7.14 0.04 -4.68
N VAL A 222 -8.22 0.10 -5.44
CA VAL A 222 -9.26 -0.93 -5.40
C VAL A 222 -9.50 -1.50 -6.79
N LEU A 223 -9.33 -2.82 -6.92
CA LEU A 223 -9.93 -3.59 -8.01
C LEU A 223 -11.31 -4.04 -7.53
N TYR A 224 -12.35 -3.36 -7.97
CA TYR A 224 -13.73 -3.74 -7.71
C TYR A 224 -14.17 -4.87 -8.65
N SER A 225 -14.97 -5.80 -8.14
CA SER A 225 -15.67 -6.85 -8.90
C SER A 225 -17.10 -7.03 -8.41
N ASP A 226 -18.06 -7.05 -9.34
CA ASP A 226 -19.39 -7.63 -9.09
C ASP A 226 -19.27 -9.14 -8.86
N LEU A 227 -20.31 -9.75 -8.25
CA LEU A 227 -20.33 -11.19 -7.98
C LEU A 227 -20.57 -12.06 -9.23
N ASP A 228 -21.02 -11.48 -10.34
CA ASP A 228 -21.25 -12.14 -11.63
C ASP A 228 -20.07 -11.99 -12.60
N VAL A 229 -18.88 -11.74 -12.05
CA VAL A 229 -17.61 -11.74 -12.76
C VAL A 229 -16.88 -13.07 -12.53
N ALA A 230 -16.46 -13.72 -13.62
CA ALA A 230 -15.61 -14.91 -13.58
C ALA A 230 -14.14 -14.53 -13.82
N PHE A 231 -13.26 -14.96 -12.92
CA PHE A 231 -11.81 -14.85 -13.07
C PHE A 231 -11.25 -16.14 -13.67
N VAL A 232 -10.55 -16.00 -14.80
CA VAL A 232 -9.82 -17.08 -15.47
C VAL A 232 -8.40 -17.20 -14.92
N ARG A 233 -7.83 -16.08 -14.46
CA ARG A 233 -6.51 -15.99 -13.82
C ARG A 233 -6.42 -14.75 -12.94
N ASP A 234 -5.32 -14.59 -12.22
CA ASP A 234 -5.02 -13.36 -11.46
C ASP A 234 -5.06 -12.12 -12.38
N PRO A 235 -5.98 -11.16 -12.14
CA PRO A 235 -6.11 -9.96 -12.96
C PRO A 235 -5.07 -8.88 -12.61
N PHE A 236 -4.44 -8.90 -11.43
CA PHE A 236 -3.57 -7.81 -10.97
C PHE A 236 -2.34 -7.55 -11.84
N PRO A 237 -1.65 -8.57 -12.39
CA PRO A 237 -0.51 -8.36 -13.30
C PRO A 237 -0.89 -7.67 -14.61
N LEU A 238 -2.17 -7.63 -14.96
CA LEU A 238 -2.66 -7.09 -16.23
C LEU A 238 -3.06 -5.61 -16.14
N LEU A 239 -3.18 -5.06 -14.93
CA LEU A 239 -3.51 -3.65 -14.68
C LEU A 239 -2.30 -2.75 -14.93
N LYS A 240 -2.52 -1.57 -15.52
CA LYS A 240 -1.43 -0.63 -15.87
C LYS A 240 -1.08 0.37 -14.76
N ARG A 241 -2.03 0.68 -13.90
CA ARG A 241 -1.94 1.58 -12.75
C ARG A 241 -1.46 2.99 -13.10
N ASP A 242 -1.74 3.46 -14.31
CA ASP A 242 -1.31 4.77 -14.82
C ASP A 242 -2.44 5.80 -14.91
N SER A 243 -3.68 5.37 -14.69
CA SER A 243 -4.90 6.15 -14.83
C SER A 243 -5.67 6.19 -13.51
N ASP A 244 -6.54 7.18 -13.31
CA ASP A 244 -7.36 7.26 -12.10
C ASP A 244 -8.37 6.10 -12.05
N LEU A 245 -8.86 5.72 -13.23
CA LEU A 245 -9.80 4.63 -13.48
C LEU A 245 -9.30 3.75 -14.63
N GLU A 246 -9.29 2.43 -14.42
CA GLU A 246 -9.30 1.43 -15.49
C GLU A 246 -10.63 0.67 -15.47
N ALA A 247 -11.32 0.60 -16.60
CA ALA A 247 -12.64 -0.02 -16.68
C ALA A 247 -12.76 -0.95 -17.87
N MET A 248 -13.59 -1.99 -17.71
CA MET A 248 -13.99 -2.86 -18.81
C MET A 248 -14.84 -2.08 -19.82
N SER A 249 -14.73 -2.41 -21.10
CA SER A 249 -15.63 -1.93 -22.15
C SER A 249 -16.73 -2.97 -22.40
N GLY A 250 -17.93 -2.50 -22.77
CA GLY A 250 -19.01 -3.33 -23.30
C GLY A 250 -18.83 -3.73 -24.77
N ALA A 251 -17.71 -3.37 -25.40
CA ALA A 251 -17.38 -3.72 -26.77
C ALA A 251 -17.25 -5.24 -26.99
N ALA A 252 -17.54 -5.66 -28.23
CA ALA A 252 -17.34 -7.04 -28.67
C ALA A 252 -15.90 -7.31 -29.16
N ASP A 253 -15.20 -6.26 -29.60
CA ASP A 253 -13.89 -6.33 -30.23
C ASP A 253 -13.09 -5.02 -30.03
N ARG A 254 -11.82 -5.01 -30.48
CA ARG A 254 -10.93 -3.83 -30.37
C ARG A 254 -11.45 -2.61 -31.11
N GLU A 255 -12.06 -2.82 -32.26
CA GLU A 255 -12.47 -1.75 -33.17
C GLU A 255 -13.54 -0.89 -32.51
N THR A 256 -14.54 -1.54 -31.93
CA THR A 256 -15.62 -0.90 -31.17
C THR A 256 -15.19 -0.42 -29.77
N ALA A 257 -14.20 -1.06 -29.15
CA ALA A 257 -13.69 -0.67 -27.83
C ALA A 257 -12.94 0.66 -27.82
N TYR A 258 -12.19 0.96 -28.89
CA TYR A 258 -11.28 2.10 -28.95
C TYR A 258 -11.73 3.20 -29.91
N GLY A 259 -12.94 3.08 -30.46
CA GLY A 259 -13.53 4.07 -31.35
C GLY A 259 -12.75 4.26 -32.65
N LEU A 260 -12.19 3.17 -33.17
CA LEU A 260 -11.45 3.15 -34.42
C LEU A 260 -12.32 2.80 -35.63
N ASP A 261 -13.65 2.89 -35.50
CA ASP A 261 -14.62 2.64 -36.57
C ASP A 261 -14.22 3.43 -37.83
N GLN A 262 -13.65 2.72 -38.82
CA GLN A 262 -13.23 3.33 -40.06
C GLN A 262 -14.44 3.37 -41.00
N PRO A 263 -14.75 4.51 -41.65
CA PRO A 263 -15.79 4.52 -42.67
C PRO A 263 -15.46 3.50 -43.76
N ALA A 264 -16.49 2.83 -44.27
CA ALA A 264 -16.33 1.82 -45.31
C ALA A 264 -15.55 2.41 -46.52
N PRO A 265 -14.70 1.62 -47.20
CA PRO A 265 -13.98 2.08 -48.38
C PRO A 265 -14.97 2.64 -49.43
N GLY A 266 -14.92 3.95 -49.68
CA GLY A 266 -15.80 4.65 -50.62
C GLY A 266 -16.76 5.68 -50.00
N GLU A 267 -16.96 5.67 -48.68
CA GLU A 267 -17.82 6.64 -47.97
C GLU A 267 -17.06 7.85 -47.39
N ALA A 268 -15.73 7.80 -47.40
CA ALA A 268 -14.88 8.87 -46.91
C ALA A 268 -14.84 10.07 -47.87
N THR A 269 -15.86 10.93 -47.81
CA THR A 269 -15.77 12.28 -48.40
C THR A 269 -15.16 13.25 -47.39
N ALA A 270 -14.42 14.25 -47.86
CA ALA A 270 -13.76 15.26 -47.01
C ALA A 270 -14.73 16.07 -46.12
N LEU A 271 -16.04 15.98 -46.38
CA LEU A 271 -17.12 16.70 -45.70
C LEU A 271 -18.02 15.80 -44.84
N ALA A 272 -17.78 14.48 -44.80
CA ALA A 272 -18.58 13.58 -43.98
C ALA A 272 -18.25 13.79 -42.48
N PRO A 273 -19.27 13.92 -41.59
CA PRO A 273 -19.04 14.05 -40.16
C PRO A 273 -18.35 12.80 -39.64
N ARG A 274 -17.15 12.97 -39.07
CA ARG A 274 -16.44 11.88 -38.38
C ARG A 274 -17.14 11.62 -37.06
N ARG A 275 -17.57 10.37 -36.84
CA ARG A 275 -18.17 9.93 -35.58
C ARG A 275 -17.11 9.21 -34.77
N LEU A 276 -17.03 9.54 -33.48
CA LEU A 276 -16.28 8.76 -32.51
C LEU A 276 -17.29 7.91 -31.73
N VAL A 277 -17.32 6.60 -32.00
CA VAL A 277 -18.21 5.67 -31.32
C VAL A 277 -17.38 4.87 -30.32
N ILE A 278 -17.56 5.13 -29.04
CA ILE A 278 -16.89 4.38 -27.97
C ILE A 278 -17.95 3.53 -27.28
N ALA A 279 -17.74 2.22 -27.21
CA ALA A 279 -18.62 1.36 -26.44
C ALA A 279 -18.61 1.77 -24.95
N GLY A 280 -19.79 1.76 -24.33
CA GLY A 280 -19.97 2.12 -22.92
C GLY A 280 -19.10 1.27 -21.99
N LEU A 281 -18.77 1.82 -20.82
CA LEU A 281 -17.98 1.15 -19.81
C LEU A 281 -18.86 0.21 -18.99
N SER A 282 -18.29 -0.93 -18.60
CA SER A 282 -18.93 -1.83 -17.65
C SER A 282 -18.56 -1.41 -16.23
N PRO A 283 -19.57 -1.15 -15.36
CA PRO A 283 -19.30 -0.85 -13.96
C PRO A 283 -18.90 -2.11 -13.16
N SER A 284 -18.94 -3.30 -13.74
CA SER A 284 -18.85 -4.57 -13.01
C SER A 284 -17.44 -5.00 -12.66
N LEU A 285 -16.42 -4.45 -13.32
CA LEU A 285 -15.03 -4.57 -12.91
C LEU A 285 -14.31 -3.23 -13.15
N LEU A 286 -13.79 -2.64 -12.07
CA LEU A 286 -13.18 -1.31 -12.10
C LEU A 286 -11.89 -1.35 -11.29
N TYR A 287 -10.81 -0.78 -11.81
CA TYR A 287 -9.64 -0.48 -11.00
C TYR A 287 -9.56 1.03 -10.76
N LEU A 288 -9.58 1.44 -9.49
CA LEU A 288 -9.50 2.84 -9.08
C LEU A 288 -8.22 3.03 -8.27
N ARG A 289 -7.41 4.02 -8.66
CA ARG A 289 -6.26 4.46 -7.85
C ARG A 289 -6.72 5.44 -6.79
N PRO A 290 -6.05 5.55 -5.63
CA PRO A 290 -6.42 6.44 -4.54
C PRO A 290 -6.06 7.91 -4.85
N THR A 291 -6.49 8.41 -6.00
CA THR A 291 -6.29 9.80 -6.42
C THR A 291 -7.51 10.64 -6.02
N GLN A 292 -7.33 11.96 -5.93
CA GLN A 292 -8.47 12.85 -5.67
C GLN A 292 -9.52 12.74 -6.79
N ALA A 293 -9.09 12.60 -8.05
CA ALA A 293 -10.00 12.43 -9.18
C ALA A 293 -10.88 11.17 -9.07
N ALA A 294 -10.31 10.04 -8.66
CA ALA A 294 -11.08 8.81 -8.44
C ALA A 294 -12.05 8.94 -7.26
N ALA A 295 -11.64 9.59 -6.17
CA ALA A 295 -12.51 9.87 -5.03
C ALA A 295 -13.68 10.81 -5.41
N ASP A 296 -13.41 11.86 -6.19
CA ASP A 296 -14.43 12.78 -6.70
C ASP A 296 -15.42 12.07 -7.62
N LEU A 297 -14.93 11.15 -8.47
CA LEU A 297 -15.77 10.29 -9.30
C LEU A 297 -16.70 9.45 -8.43
N ALA A 298 -16.17 8.72 -7.45
CA ALA A 298 -16.97 7.88 -6.56
C ALA A 298 -18.06 8.71 -5.85
N ALA A 299 -17.71 9.88 -5.33
CA ALA A 299 -18.67 10.80 -4.71
C ALA A 299 -19.72 11.32 -5.71
N SER A 300 -19.34 11.59 -6.95
CA SER A 300 -20.26 12.01 -8.02
C SER A 300 -21.23 10.89 -8.41
N MET A 301 -20.75 9.65 -8.49
CA MET A 301 -21.57 8.48 -8.77
C MET A 301 -22.62 8.28 -7.68
N VAL A 302 -22.23 8.38 -6.40
CA VAL A 302 -23.18 8.34 -5.27
C VAL A 302 -24.27 9.39 -5.42
N ARG A 303 -23.90 10.66 -5.65
CA ARG A 303 -24.90 11.76 -5.82
C ARG A 303 -25.84 11.51 -7.00
N GLY A 304 -25.32 11.06 -8.14
CA GLY A 304 -26.13 10.76 -9.32
C GLY A 304 -27.11 9.61 -9.07
N LEU A 305 -26.66 8.56 -8.39
CA LEU A 305 -27.48 7.40 -8.03
C LEU A 305 -28.54 7.74 -6.99
N GLN A 306 -28.25 8.65 -6.05
CA GLN A 306 -29.23 9.19 -5.10
C GLN A 306 -30.31 10.02 -5.79
N ALA A 307 -29.93 10.81 -6.81
CA ALA A 307 -30.91 11.55 -7.61
C ALA A 307 -31.83 10.63 -8.43
N GLY A 308 -31.38 9.39 -8.74
CA GLY A 308 -32.22 8.34 -9.32
C GLY A 308 -32.60 8.52 -10.79
N ALA A 309 -32.04 9.53 -11.47
CA ALA A 309 -32.41 9.88 -12.84
C ALA A 309 -31.82 8.93 -13.90
N ASP A 310 -30.63 8.39 -13.65
CA ASP A 310 -29.85 7.64 -14.62
C ASP A 310 -29.36 6.30 -14.04
N PRO A 311 -29.30 5.22 -14.85
CA PRO A 311 -28.62 3.99 -14.48
C PRO A 311 -27.13 4.20 -14.22
N GLU A 312 -26.53 3.31 -13.41
CA GLU A 312 -25.10 3.37 -13.06
C GLU A 312 -24.17 3.44 -14.28
N GLY A 313 -24.40 2.61 -15.30
CA GLY A 313 -23.58 2.62 -16.52
C GLY A 313 -23.63 3.96 -17.24
N SER A 314 -24.82 4.55 -17.39
CA SER A 314 -25.00 5.86 -18.04
C SER A 314 -24.32 6.98 -17.26
N LEU A 315 -24.34 6.94 -15.92
CA LEU A 315 -23.63 7.89 -15.07
C LEU A 315 -22.11 7.74 -15.24
N LEU A 316 -21.62 6.51 -15.27
CA LEU A 316 -20.20 6.21 -15.45
C LEU A 316 -19.72 6.72 -16.82
N ASP A 317 -20.44 6.41 -17.89
CA ASP A 317 -20.13 6.86 -19.24
C ASP A 317 -20.16 8.38 -19.34
N ARG A 318 -21.16 9.04 -18.77
CA ARG A 318 -21.21 10.51 -18.77
C ARG A 318 -20.05 11.10 -17.99
N ALA A 319 -19.69 10.51 -16.84
CA ALA A 319 -18.59 11.00 -16.00
C ALA A 319 -17.19 10.78 -16.62
N THR A 320 -17.06 9.84 -17.55
CA THR A 320 -15.76 9.35 -18.02
C THR A 320 -15.56 9.37 -19.53
N LEU A 321 -16.60 9.50 -20.36
CA LEU A 321 -16.48 9.51 -21.82
C LEU A 321 -16.96 10.84 -22.41
N ALA A 322 -17.85 11.57 -21.73
CA ALA A 322 -18.32 12.85 -22.23
C ALA A 322 -17.16 13.86 -22.33
N PRO A 323 -17.04 14.59 -23.46
CA PRO A 323 -16.17 15.75 -23.55
C PRO A 323 -16.52 16.79 -22.49
N ALA A 324 -15.54 17.55 -22.02
CA ALA A 324 -15.82 18.76 -21.26
C ALA A 324 -16.65 19.73 -22.12
N HIS A 325 -17.74 20.27 -21.56
CA HIS A 325 -18.66 21.15 -22.29
C HIS A 325 -19.44 22.04 -21.32
N GLY A 326 -19.71 23.30 -21.70
CA GLY A 326 -20.31 24.27 -20.79
C GLY A 326 -19.52 24.36 -19.48
N ASP A 327 -20.21 24.18 -18.35
CA ASP A 327 -19.60 24.15 -17.01
C ASP A 327 -19.16 22.74 -16.57
N TYR A 328 -19.43 21.70 -17.37
CA TYR A 328 -19.01 20.33 -17.08
C TYR A 328 -17.53 20.14 -17.40
N VAL A 329 -16.75 19.80 -16.37
CA VAL A 329 -15.32 19.49 -16.48
C VAL A 329 -15.08 18.02 -16.15
N ARG A 330 -14.52 17.29 -17.13
CA ARG A 330 -14.05 15.93 -16.90
C ARG A 330 -12.77 15.94 -16.08
N SER A 331 -12.76 15.19 -14.99
CA SER A 331 -11.70 15.20 -13.99
C SER A 331 -10.91 13.90 -13.88
N VAL A 332 -11.32 12.85 -14.58
CA VAL A 332 -10.81 11.48 -14.43
C VAL A 332 -10.04 11.06 -15.68
N ARG A 333 -8.82 10.57 -15.49
CA ARG A 333 -8.06 9.84 -16.52
C ARG A 333 -8.58 8.41 -16.58
N LEU A 334 -9.06 8.03 -17.76
CA LEU A 334 -9.61 6.72 -18.04
C LEU A 334 -8.60 5.90 -18.84
N ARG A 335 -8.46 4.64 -18.47
CA ARG A 335 -7.95 3.58 -19.33
C ARG A 335 -9.04 2.54 -19.56
N VAL A 336 -9.27 2.22 -20.82
CA VAL A 336 -10.12 1.07 -21.18
C VAL A 336 -9.24 -0.19 -21.09
N LEU A 337 -9.70 -1.18 -20.32
CA LEU A 337 -8.99 -2.44 -20.17
C LEU A 337 -8.92 -3.18 -21.52
N PRO A 338 -7.86 -3.97 -21.78
CA PRO A 338 -7.75 -4.75 -23.01
C PRO A 338 -8.93 -5.72 -23.17
N VAL A 339 -9.72 -5.58 -24.22
CA VAL A 339 -10.99 -6.32 -24.39
C VAL A 339 -10.80 -7.81 -24.61
N GLU A 340 -9.63 -8.26 -25.03
CA GLU A 340 -9.28 -9.68 -25.17
C GLU A 340 -8.94 -10.32 -23.83
N ARG A 341 -8.59 -9.49 -22.84
CA ARG A 341 -8.22 -9.93 -21.49
C ARG A 341 -9.37 -9.77 -20.51
N PHE A 342 -10.18 -8.73 -20.72
CA PHE A 342 -11.32 -8.37 -19.88
C PHE A 342 -12.55 -8.16 -20.77
N MET A 343 -13.44 -9.14 -20.83
CA MET A 343 -14.54 -9.15 -21.79
C MET A 343 -15.91 -9.37 -21.15
N ALA A 344 -16.95 -8.87 -21.81
CA ALA A 344 -18.30 -9.31 -21.52
C ALA A 344 -18.51 -10.74 -22.05
N ALA A 345 -19.34 -11.53 -21.39
CA ALA A 345 -19.75 -12.84 -21.87
C ALA A 345 -20.40 -12.78 -23.26
N ALA A 346 -21.07 -11.67 -23.61
CA ALA A 346 -21.61 -11.47 -24.96
C ALA A 346 -20.51 -11.49 -26.04
N ALA A 347 -19.34 -10.91 -25.75
CA ALA A 347 -18.18 -10.96 -26.64
C ALA A 347 -17.60 -12.38 -26.71
N LEU A 348 -17.49 -13.05 -25.56
CA LEU A 348 -16.98 -14.43 -25.48
C LEU A 348 -17.83 -15.42 -26.29
N PHE A 349 -19.15 -15.41 -26.09
CA PHE A 349 -20.08 -16.35 -26.75
C PHE A 349 -20.47 -15.90 -28.16
N GLY A 350 -20.24 -14.63 -28.52
CA GLY A 350 -20.43 -14.09 -29.87
C GLY A 350 -19.22 -14.29 -30.79
N ALA A 351 -18.05 -14.63 -30.25
CA ALA A 351 -16.83 -14.82 -31.02
C ALA A 351 -16.94 -16.00 -32.01
N ARG A 352 -16.50 -15.78 -33.25
CA ARG A 352 -16.58 -16.80 -34.32
C ARG A 352 -15.81 -18.08 -34.01
N GLN A 353 -14.67 -17.95 -33.35
CA GLN A 353 -13.81 -19.05 -32.91
C GLN A 353 -14.38 -19.84 -31.71
N GLY A 354 -15.44 -19.33 -31.08
CA GLY A 354 -16.08 -19.96 -29.93
C GLY A 354 -15.32 -19.72 -28.59
N PRO A 355 -16.00 -19.96 -27.46
CA PRO A 355 -15.51 -19.54 -26.16
C PRO A 355 -14.26 -20.28 -25.70
N SER A 356 -14.11 -21.57 -26.03
CA SER A 356 -12.93 -22.36 -25.63
C SER A 356 -11.65 -21.89 -26.31
N GLU A 357 -11.72 -21.48 -27.57
CA GLU A 357 -10.56 -20.97 -28.31
C GLU A 357 -10.17 -19.57 -27.82
N VAL A 358 -11.15 -18.70 -27.55
CA VAL A 358 -10.91 -17.38 -26.93
C VAL A 358 -10.21 -17.50 -25.57
N LEU A 359 -10.69 -18.37 -24.69
CA LEU A 359 -10.09 -18.55 -23.36
C LEU A 359 -8.75 -19.27 -23.44
N GLY A 360 -8.61 -20.25 -24.34
CA GLY A 360 -7.41 -21.06 -24.56
C GLY A 360 -6.24 -20.30 -25.18
N ALA A 361 -6.49 -19.16 -25.83
CA ALA A 361 -5.45 -18.28 -26.37
C ALA A 361 -4.49 -17.71 -25.31
N GLY A 362 -4.80 -17.91 -24.02
CA GLY A 362 -3.85 -17.60 -22.96
C GLY A 362 -3.80 -16.12 -22.59
N GLU A 363 -4.71 -15.29 -23.10
CA GLU A 363 -4.79 -13.86 -22.76
C GLU A 363 -5.98 -13.49 -21.87
N ALA A 364 -7.08 -14.25 -21.95
CA ALA A 364 -8.29 -13.98 -21.18
C ALA A 364 -8.06 -14.13 -19.67
N ALA A 365 -8.51 -13.13 -18.92
CA ALA A 365 -8.39 -13.08 -17.46
C ALA A 365 -9.71 -12.88 -16.75
N VAL A 366 -10.63 -12.12 -17.35
CA VAL A 366 -11.91 -11.80 -16.73
C VAL A 366 -13.04 -11.87 -17.75
N VAL A 367 -14.16 -12.49 -17.34
CA VAL A 367 -15.41 -12.53 -18.10
C VAL A 367 -16.56 -12.02 -17.23
N HIS A 368 -17.26 -10.99 -17.66
CA HIS A 368 -18.42 -10.43 -16.96
C HIS A 368 -19.75 -10.92 -17.55
N PHE A 369 -20.67 -11.40 -16.70
CA PHE A 369 -21.99 -11.91 -17.07
C PHE A 369 -23.11 -10.91 -16.73
N GLY A 370 -23.31 -9.91 -17.60
CA GLY A 370 -24.25 -8.80 -17.35
C GLY A 370 -25.73 -9.17 -17.24
N ARG A 371 -26.53 -8.27 -16.64
CA ARG A 371 -27.99 -8.40 -16.47
C ARG A 371 -28.69 -8.59 -17.82
N GLY A 372 -29.32 -9.74 -18.01
CA GLY A 372 -30.05 -10.11 -19.24
C GLY A 372 -29.61 -11.43 -19.86
N GLN A 373 -28.48 -11.99 -19.43
CA GLN A 373 -28.07 -13.32 -19.88
C GLN A 373 -28.89 -14.41 -19.16
N GLY A 374 -29.60 -15.25 -19.90
CA GLY A 374 -30.15 -16.49 -19.37
C GLY A 374 -29.00 -17.39 -18.92
N GLU A 375 -29.14 -18.08 -17.79
CA GLU A 375 -28.11 -18.99 -17.26
C GLU A 375 -26.78 -18.34 -16.78
N ARG A 376 -26.75 -17.05 -16.42
CA ARG A 376 -25.54 -16.35 -15.90
C ARG A 376 -24.67 -17.16 -14.95
N LEU A 377 -25.26 -17.72 -13.89
CA LEU A 377 -24.51 -18.50 -12.91
C LEU A 377 -23.93 -19.78 -13.52
N ARG A 378 -24.65 -20.42 -14.46
CA ARG A 378 -24.14 -21.58 -15.22
C ARG A 378 -22.96 -21.16 -16.09
N GLY A 379 -23.10 -20.02 -16.78
CA GLY A 379 -22.05 -19.43 -17.61
C GLY A 379 -20.78 -19.10 -16.83
N MET A 380 -20.95 -18.39 -15.72
CA MET A 380 -19.87 -18.05 -14.80
C MET A 380 -19.17 -19.31 -14.27
N ARG A 381 -19.94 -20.32 -13.81
CA ARG A 381 -19.39 -21.59 -13.34
C ARG A 381 -18.62 -22.33 -14.44
N ALA A 382 -19.15 -22.39 -15.65
CA ALA A 382 -18.47 -23.04 -16.77
C ALA A 382 -17.15 -22.37 -17.14
N VAL A 383 -17.06 -21.04 -17.07
CA VAL A 383 -15.78 -20.31 -17.28
C VAL A 383 -14.80 -20.56 -16.14
N ILE A 384 -15.27 -20.55 -14.89
CA ILE A 384 -14.44 -20.88 -13.71
C ILE A 384 -13.94 -22.33 -13.78
N ASP A 385 -14.82 -23.27 -14.12
CA ASP A 385 -14.49 -24.68 -14.28
C ASP A 385 -13.46 -24.88 -15.41
N TYR A 386 -13.62 -24.17 -16.53
CA TYR A 386 -12.65 -24.17 -17.62
C TYR A 386 -11.28 -23.68 -17.15
N ALA A 387 -11.23 -22.59 -16.36
CA ALA A 387 -9.99 -22.10 -15.76
C ALA A 387 -9.31 -23.13 -14.83
N HIS A 388 -10.09 -24.04 -14.25
CA HIS A 388 -9.62 -25.17 -13.44
C HIS A 388 -9.36 -26.45 -14.26
N GLY A 389 -9.40 -26.38 -15.59
CA GLY A 389 -9.15 -27.49 -16.51
C GLY A 389 -10.36 -28.38 -16.81
N ARG A 390 -11.58 -28.03 -16.37
CA ARG A 390 -12.82 -28.75 -16.68
C ARG A 390 -13.57 -28.07 -17.84
N THR A 391 -13.54 -28.67 -19.03
CA THR A 391 -14.06 -28.03 -20.26
C THR A 391 -15.53 -28.32 -20.57
N GLU A 392 -16.08 -29.41 -20.02
CA GLU A 392 -17.40 -29.96 -20.32
C GLU A 392 -18.54 -28.92 -20.23
N GLY A 393 -18.53 -28.10 -19.17
CA GLY A 393 -19.55 -27.08 -18.96
C GLY A 393 -19.50 -25.97 -20.01
N LEU A 394 -18.31 -25.58 -20.45
CA LEU A 394 -18.12 -24.56 -21.47
C LEU A 394 -18.50 -25.07 -22.86
N GLU A 395 -18.14 -26.30 -23.18
CA GLU A 395 -18.49 -26.98 -24.45
C GLU A 395 -20.01 -27.16 -24.60
N ALA A 396 -20.69 -27.53 -23.52
CA ALA A 396 -22.15 -27.67 -23.49
C ALA A 396 -22.90 -26.35 -23.76
N MET A 397 -22.28 -25.20 -23.44
CA MET A 397 -22.83 -23.88 -23.77
C MET A 397 -22.40 -23.39 -25.15
N ALA A 398 -21.23 -23.80 -25.61
CA ALA A 398 -20.69 -23.45 -26.92
C ALA A 398 -21.41 -24.14 -28.07
N SER A 399 -22.05 -25.29 -27.84
CA SER A 399 -22.88 -26.00 -28.82
C SER A 399 -24.25 -25.31 -28.98
N PRO A 400 -24.46 -24.46 -30.00
CA PRO A 400 -25.69 -23.72 -30.13
C PRO A 400 -26.69 -24.55 -30.95
N ALA A 401 -27.98 -24.33 -30.74
CA ALA A 401 -28.91 -23.70 -31.69
C ALA A 401 -28.65 -23.79 -33.22
N ARG A 402 -27.93 -24.80 -33.74
CA ARG A 402 -27.81 -25.14 -35.17
C ARG A 402 -29.07 -25.88 -35.69
N GLY A 403 -30.04 -26.15 -34.82
CA GLY A 403 -31.30 -26.81 -35.16
C GLY A 403 -32.52 -25.91 -35.35
N ALA A 404 -32.47 -24.63 -34.94
CA ALA A 404 -33.67 -23.78 -34.90
C ALA A 404 -33.94 -22.97 -36.19
N LYS A 405 -33.36 -23.36 -37.34
CA LYS A 405 -33.60 -22.73 -38.66
C LYS A 405 -34.10 -23.69 -39.74
N ARG A 406 -34.76 -24.80 -39.38
CA ARG A 406 -35.32 -25.75 -40.37
C ARG A 406 -36.78 -26.19 -40.16
N GLN A 407 -37.54 -25.50 -39.31
CA GLN A 407 -38.98 -25.73 -39.16
C GLN A 407 -39.73 -24.40 -39.17
N GLN A 408 -39.66 -23.70 -40.30
CA GLN A 408 -40.59 -22.63 -40.67
C GLN A 408 -40.42 -22.36 -42.17
N GLN A 409 -40.60 -23.42 -42.95
CA GLN A 409 -40.85 -23.42 -44.39
C GLN A 409 -41.27 -24.85 -44.71
N ASP A 410 -42.55 -25.12 -44.46
CA ASP A 410 -43.41 -26.04 -45.20
C ASP A 410 -44.86 -25.68 -44.87
#